data_AF-A0A2I1HLI3-F1
#
_entry.id   AF-A0A2I1HLI3-F1
#
_cell.length_a   1.000
_cell.length_b   1.000
_cell.length_c   1.000
_cell.angle_alpha   90.00
_cell.angle_beta   90.00
_cell.angle_gamma   90.00
#
_symmetry.space_group_name_H-M   'P 1'
#
loop_
_entity.id
_entity.type
_entity.pdbx_description
1 polymer ?
#
loop_
_entity_poly.entity_id
_entity_poly.type
_entity_poly.pdbx_seq_one_letter_code
_entity_poly.pdbx_strand_id
1 'polypeptide(L)'
;MLDSNEELKLCDVIKKKVVTAIAIYLCENYNSEEKLPKNDLKLRSQVIQVIQWIRCLRKASEEWKNLKFHSNTVIERSILKSIWK
;
A
#
# COMPACT_ATOMS: atom_id res chain seq x y z
N MET A 1 8.45 22.63 -21.88
CA MET A 1 7.22 21.84 -22.09
C MET A 1 7.64 20.39 -21.90
N LEU A 2 7.11 19.70 -20.90
CA LEU A 2 7.41 18.28 -20.69
C LEU A 2 6.83 17.50 -21.88
N ASP A 3 7.50 16.44 -22.32
CA ASP A 3 6.86 15.57 -23.32
C ASP A 3 5.70 14.80 -22.66
N SER A 4 4.74 14.33 -23.48
CA SER A 4 3.54 13.65 -22.97
C SER A 4 3.83 12.39 -22.14
N ASN A 5 5.01 11.78 -22.29
CA ASN A 5 5.47 10.61 -21.56
C ASN A 5 6.06 11.00 -20.18
N GLU A 6 6.71 12.15 -20.08
CA GLU A 6 7.14 12.75 -18.81
C GLU A 6 5.96 13.25 -17.97
N GLU A 7 4.94 13.83 -18.61
CA GLU A 7 3.70 14.24 -17.94
C GLU A 7 2.94 13.04 -17.37
N LEU A 8 2.85 11.94 -18.13
CA LEU A 8 2.21 10.71 -17.66
C LEU A 8 2.92 10.12 -16.43
N LYS A 9 4.26 10.05 -16.47
CA LYS A 9 5.08 9.59 -15.33
C LYS A 9 4.90 10.48 -14.11
N LEU A 10 4.86 11.80 -14.31
CA LEU A 10 4.64 12.76 -13.23
C LEU A 10 3.26 12.58 -12.60
N CYS A 11 2.21 12.42 -13.41
CA CYS A 11 0.87 12.11 -12.94
C CYS A 11 0.82 10.83 -12.10
N ASP A 12 1.52 9.77 -12.51
CA ASP A 12 1.58 8.52 -11.76
C ASP A 12 2.30 8.67 -10.41
N VAL A 13 3.37 9.47 -10.35
CA VAL A 13 4.06 9.79 -9.10
C VAL A 13 3.14 10.58 -8.16
N ILE A 14 2.42 11.58 -8.67
CA ILE A 14 1.48 12.38 -7.89
C ILE A 14 0.35 11.50 -7.35
N LYS A 15 -0.27 10.68 -8.20
CA LYS A 15 -1.32 9.74 -7.79
C LYS A 15 -0.85 8.82 -6.66
N LYS A 16 0.35 8.23 -6.77
CA LYS A 16 0.92 7.37 -5.72
C LYS A 16 1.15 8.12 -4.41
N LYS A 17 1.65 9.35 -4.47
CA LYS A 17 1.85 10.20 -3.27
C LYS A 17 0.53 10.56 -2.60
N VAL A 18 -0.48 10.94 -3.38
CA VAL A 18 -1.83 11.27 -2.88
C VAL A 18 -2.47 10.05 -2.20
N VAL A 19 -2.43 8.89 -2.84
CA VAL A 19 -2.96 7.64 -2.27
C VAL A 19 -2.25 7.29 -0.95
N THR A 20 -0.93 7.48 -0.90
CA THR A 20 -0.14 7.24 0.32
C THR A 20 -0.51 8.20 1.44
N ALA A 21 -0.66 9.49 1.14
CA ALA A 21 -1.07 10.51 2.12
C ALA A 21 -2.47 10.23 2.68
N ILE A 22 -3.43 9.83 1.83
CA ILE A 22 -4.78 9.45 2.26
C ILE A 22 -4.72 8.21 3.16
N ALA A 23 -3.93 7.19 2.79
CA ALA A 23 -3.78 5.98 3.59
C ALA A 23 -3.20 6.27 4.99
N ILE A 24 -2.21 7.16 5.08
CA ILE A 24 -1.64 7.63 6.35
C ILE A 24 -2.70 8.37 7.17
N TYR A 25 -3.36 9.36 6.57
CA TYR A 25 -4.41 10.15 7.22
C TYR A 25 -5.49 9.25 7.81
N LEU A 26 -5.99 8.29 7.04
CA LEU A 26 -7.01 7.35 7.50
C LEU A 26 -6.49 6.49 8.67
N CYS A 27 -5.25 5.98 8.57
CA CYS A 27 -4.67 5.18 9.65
C CYS A 27 -4.45 5.96 10.94
N GLU A 28 -4.09 7.25 10.87
CA GLU A 28 -3.82 8.09 12.04
C GLU A 28 -5.11 8.60 12.69
N ASN A 29 -6.05 9.06 11.88
CA ASN A 29 -7.28 9.71 12.36
C ASN A 29 -8.34 8.69 12.74
N TYR A 30 -8.32 7.48 12.20
CA TYR A 30 -9.31 6.43 12.49
C TYR A 30 -8.67 5.18 13.10
N ASN A 31 -7.63 5.38 13.94
CA ASN A 31 -6.93 4.29 14.60
C ASN A 31 -7.73 3.60 15.72
N SER A 32 -8.82 4.20 16.18
CA SER A 32 -9.73 3.67 17.22
C SER A 32 -11.19 3.82 16.82
N GLU A 33 -12.06 2.97 17.39
CA GLU A 33 -13.50 3.02 17.10
C GLU A 33 -14.16 4.35 17.47
N GLU A 34 -13.67 5.01 18.52
CA GLU A 34 -14.22 6.29 19.00
C GLU A 34 -14.09 7.42 17.99
N LYS A 35 -13.08 7.34 17.11
CA LYS A 35 -12.81 8.33 16.07
C LYS A 35 -13.53 8.03 14.75
N LEU A 36 -14.10 6.83 14.60
CA LEU A 36 -14.82 6.48 13.39
C LEU A 36 -16.07 7.36 13.20
N PRO A 37 -16.50 7.59 11.95
CA PRO A 37 -17.77 8.28 11.68
C PRO A 37 -18.92 7.57 12.41
N LYS A 38 -19.61 8.27 13.31
CA LYS A 38 -20.70 7.69 14.11
C LYS A 38 -22.07 7.84 13.43
N ASN A 39 -22.22 8.87 12.61
CA ASN A 39 -23.51 9.28 12.04
C ASN A 39 -23.84 8.54 10.74
N ASP A 40 -22.87 7.86 10.12
CA ASP A 40 -23.05 7.11 8.89
C ASP A 40 -22.42 5.72 9.03
N LEU A 41 -23.28 4.71 9.20
CA LEU A 41 -22.88 3.31 9.35
C LEU A 41 -22.25 2.74 8.08
N LYS A 42 -22.68 3.21 6.90
CA LYS A 42 -22.12 2.75 5.62
C LYS A 42 -20.71 3.30 5.44
N LEU A 43 -20.53 4.60 5.69
CA LEU A 43 -19.22 5.24 5.65
C LEU A 43 -18.28 4.64 6.70
N ARG A 44 -18.77 4.39 7.92
CA ARG A 44 -18.00 3.71 8.97
C ARG A 44 -17.49 2.35 8.51
N SER A 45 -18.35 1.52 7.92
CA SER A 45 -17.97 0.21 7.41
C SER A 45 -16.91 0.32 6.30
N GLN A 46 -17.08 1.25 5.37
CA GLN A 46 -16.11 1.49 4.30
C GLN A 46 -14.74 1.94 4.84
N VAL A 47 -14.72 2.87 5.81
CA VAL A 47 -13.48 3.34 6.43
C VAL A 47 -12.77 2.20 7.16
N ILE A 48 -13.51 1.36 7.90
CA ILE A 48 -12.93 0.17 8.56
C ILE A 48 -12.30 -0.77 7.53
N GLN A 49 -13.01 -1.10 6.45
CA GLN A 49 -12.51 -1.99 5.40
C GLN A 49 -11.23 -1.43 4.76
N VAL A 50 -11.20 -0.14 4.47
CA VAL A 50 -10.01 0.52 3.89
C VAL A 50 -8.82 0.45 4.85
N ILE A 51 -9.02 0.71 6.15
CA ILE A 51 -7.94 0.65 7.15
C ILE A 51 -7.42 -0.78 7.30
N GLN A 52 -8.30 -1.77 7.36
CA GLN A 52 -7.91 -3.19 7.42
C GLN A 52 -7.09 -3.58 6.18
N TRP A 53 -7.54 -3.17 5.00
CA TRP A 53 -6.85 -3.45 3.75
C TRP A 53 -5.45 -2.81 3.71
N ILE A 54 -5.31 -1.54 4.13
CA ILE A 54 -4.02 -0.87 4.26
C ILE A 54 -3.09 -1.61 5.23
N ARG A 55 -3.60 -2.07 6.38
CA ARG A 55 -2.81 -2.83 7.36
C ARG A 55 -2.34 -4.18 6.79
N CYS A 56 -3.20 -4.90 6.09
CA CYS A 56 -2.83 -6.15 5.41
C CYS A 56 -1.75 -5.92 4.36
N LEU A 57 -1.87 -4.88 3.52
CA LEU A 57 -0.86 -4.53 2.52
C LEU A 57 0.48 -4.15 3.17
N ARG A 58 0.45 -3.40 4.28
CA ARG A 58 1.67 -3.07 5.04
C ARG A 58 2.33 -4.35 5.57
N LYS A 59 1.57 -5.26 6.19
CA LYS A 59 2.09 -6.52 6.71
C LYS A 59 2.69 -7.39 5.60
N ALA A 60 1.99 -7.57 4.48
CA ALA A 60 2.47 -8.32 3.32
C ALA A 60 3.76 -7.69 2.73
N SER A 61 3.85 -6.36 2.69
CA SER A 61 5.07 -5.66 2.28
C SER A 61 6.26 -5.95 3.21
N GLU A 62 6.06 -5.93 4.52
CA GLU A 62 7.13 -6.26 5.49
C GLU A 62 7.52 -7.73 5.42
N GLU A 63 6.57 -8.64 5.30
CA GLU A 63 6.84 -10.07 5.08
C GLU A 63 7.63 -10.31 3.78
N TRP A 64 7.27 -9.62 2.70
CA TRP A 64 8.00 -9.69 1.43
C TRP A 64 9.43 -9.17 1.54
N LYS A 65 9.65 -8.06 2.26
CA LYS A 65 11.01 -7.57 2.55
C LYS A 65 11.79 -8.61 3.34
N ASN A 66 11.20 -9.18 4.39
CA ASN A 66 11.85 -10.19 5.24
C ASN A 66 12.21 -11.47 4.45
N LEU A 67 11.33 -11.93 3.56
CA LEU A 67 11.60 -13.03 2.64
C LEU A 67 12.73 -12.71 1.65
N LYS A 68 12.73 -11.49 1.07
CA LYS A 68 13.78 -11.05 0.16
C LYS A 68 15.14 -10.91 0.86
N PHE A 69 15.16 -10.58 2.15
CA PHE A 69 16.37 -10.57 2.98
C PHE A 69 16.85 -12.00 3.33
N HIS A 70 15.93 -12.96 3.54
CA HIS A 70 16.29 -14.37 3.76
C HIS A 70 16.77 -15.06 2.47
N SER A 71 16.31 -14.61 1.30
CA SER A 71 16.69 -15.13 -0.02
C SER A 71 18.03 -14.59 -0.56
N ASN A 72 19.04 -14.60 0.31
CA ASN A 72 20.42 -14.26 -0.06
C ASN A 72 21.25 -15.48 -0.48
N THR A 73 20.69 -16.69 -0.47
CA THR A 73 21.35 -17.85 -1.07
C THR A 73 21.14 -17.85 -2.59
N VAL A 74 22.21 -18.11 -3.34
CA VAL A 74 22.24 -18.08 -4.83
C VAL A 74 21.16 -18.98 -5.46
N ILE A 75 20.80 -20.07 -4.77
CA ILE A 75 19.83 -21.07 -5.23
C ILE A 75 18.40 -20.50 -5.22
N GLU A 76 18.00 -19.80 -4.17
CA GLU A 76 16.63 -19.29 -4.05
C GLU A 76 16.34 -18.16 -5.04
N ARG A 77 17.33 -17.32 -5.36
CA ARG A 77 17.21 -16.31 -6.42
C ARG A 77 17.04 -16.92 -7.82
N SER A 78 17.63 -18.09 -8.07
CA SER A 78 17.49 -18.80 -9.34
C SER A 78 16.08 -19.36 -9.51
N ILE A 79 15.50 -19.92 -8.44
CA ILE A 79 14.14 -20.47 -8.41
C ILE A 79 13.10 -19.34 -8.55
N LEU A 80 13.26 -18.25 -7.80
CA LEU A 80 12.34 -17.10 -7.92
C LEU A 80 12.39 -16.45 -9.31
N LYS A 81 13.54 -16.46 -9.98
CA LYS A 81 13.67 -16.00 -11.37
C LYS A 81 13.01 -16.93 -12.39
N SER A 82 12.94 -18.24 -12.14
CA SER A 82 12.29 -19.17 -13.07
C SER A 82 10.77 -19.13 -12.96
N ILE A 83 10.23 -18.80 -11.79
CA ILE A 83 8.78 -18.67 -11.55
C ILE A 83 8.20 -17.41 -12.21
N TRP A 84 9.01 -16.35 -12.40
CA TRP A 84 8.59 -15.07 -12.97
C TRP A 84 9.02 -14.86 -14.44
N LYS A 85 9.31 -15.94 -15.16
CA LYS A 85 9.64 -15.90 -16.59
C LYS A 85 8.43 -16.21 -17.45
#